data_AF-A0ABD7R1A4-F1
#
_entry.id   AF-A0ABD7R1A4-F1
#
_cell.length_a   1.000
_cell.length_b   1.000
_cell.length_c   1.000
_cell.angle_alpha   90.00
_cell.angle_beta   90.00
_cell.angle_gamma   90.00
#
_symmetry.space_group_name_H-M   'P 1'
#
loop_
_entity.id
_entity.type
_entity.pdbx_description
1 polymer ?
#
loop_
_entity_poly.entity_id
_entity_poly.type
_entity_poly.pdbx_seq_one_letter_code
_entity_poly.pdbx_strand_id
1 'polypeptide(L)'
;MTAEQNQQAQERLGEILEARAFDRFPEVWAEDVVDHDPAPDQQPGLAGIVDFWTEFTTAFPDLTLEPDPLVVTDDYITAVFTIRGTHTGPFQGHAPTGRTFEVRGIQVSKFRDGKIAERWGATDEKGLAEQLALGSGDVHFVSA
;
A
#
# COMPACT_ATOMS: atom_id res chain seq x y z
N MET A 1 -15.99 -2.93 19.44
CA MET A 1 -15.72 -2.93 17.99
C MET A 1 -15.92 -4.35 17.52
N THR A 2 -16.58 -4.59 16.38
CA THR A 2 -16.75 -5.97 15.89
C THR A 2 -15.71 -6.26 14.82
N ALA A 3 -15.13 -7.46 14.83
CA ALA A 3 -14.26 -7.94 13.76
C ALA A 3 -14.95 -7.80 12.38
N GLU A 4 -16.27 -7.92 12.33
CA GLU A 4 -17.09 -7.72 11.14
C GLU A 4 -17.00 -6.30 10.56
N GLN A 5 -17.02 -5.26 11.39
CA GLN A 5 -16.86 -3.87 10.91
C GLN A 5 -15.47 -3.64 10.31
N ASN A 6 -14.43 -4.18 10.95
CA ASN A 6 -13.06 -4.07 10.46
C ASN A 6 -12.87 -4.82 9.14
N GLN A 7 -13.48 -6.00 9.02
CA GLN A 7 -13.46 -6.78 7.79
C GLN A 7 -14.19 -6.06 6.65
N GLN A 8 -15.35 -5.46 6.89
CA GLN A 8 -16.05 -4.64 5.89
C GLN A 8 -15.22 -3.44 5.43
N ALA A 9 -14.49 -2.80 6.34
CA ALA A 9 -13.57 -1.72 5.99
C ALA A 9 -12.39 -2.22 5.14
N GLN A 10 -11.85 -3.41 5.43
CA GLN A 10 -10.79 -4.03 4.65
C GLN A 10 -11.26 -4.43 3.24
N GLU A 11 -12.46 -5.01 3.12
CA GLU A 11 -13.06 -5.36 1.82
C GLU A 11 -13.27 -4.11 0.97
N ARG A 12 -13.81 -3.04 1.58
CA ARG A 12 -13.97 -1.75 0.92
C ARG A 12 -12.65 -1.11 0.51
N LEU A 13 -11.59 -1.26 1.30
CA LEU A 13 -10.25 -0.81 0.91
C LEU A 13 -9.81 -1.49 -0.40
N GLY A 14 -10.03 -2.80 -0.54
CA GLY A 14 -9.78 -3.53 -1.77
C GLY A 14 -10.51 -2.93 -2.98
N GLU A 15 -11.82 -2.69 -2.84
CA GLU A 15 -12.64 -2.05 -3.89
C GLU A 15 -12.12 -0.66 -4.29
N ILE A 16 -11.71 0.15 -3.30
CA ILE A 16 -11.19 1.50 -3.55
C ILE A 16 -9.85 1.44 -4.30
N LEU A 17 -8.96 0.53 -3.89
CA LEU A 17 -7.64 0.35 -4.53
C LEU A 17 -7.78 -0.14 -5.98
N GLU A 18 -8.68 -1.09 -6.23
CA GLU A 18 -8.99 -1.59 -7.58
C GLU A 18 -9.57 -0.49 -8.46
N ALA A 19 -10.51 0.31 -7.93
CA ALA A 19 -11.15 1.40 -8.67
C ALA A 19 -10.31 2.68 -8.78
N ARG A 20 -9.15 2.76 -8.12
CA ARG A 20 -8.32 3.97 -7.99
C ARG A 20 -9.08 5.18 -7.39
N ALA A 21 -10.05 4.93 -6.52
CA ALA A 21 -10.94 5.96 -5.97
C ALA A 21 -10.38 6.54 -4.65
N PHE A 22 -9.15 7.08 -4.67
CA PHE A 22 -8.44 7.48 -3.44
C PHE A 22 -9.11 8.63 -2.68
N ASP A 23 -10.00 9.39 -3.32
CA ASP A 23 -10.90 10.34 -2.67
C ASP A 23 -11.82 9.68 -1.63
N ARG A 24 -12.01 8.36 -1.72
CA ARG A 24 -12.79 7.54 -0.79
C ARG A 24 -11.97 6.92 0.34
N PHE A 25 -10.65 7.12 0.39
CA PHE A 25 -9.84 6.65 1.53
C PHE A 25 -10.33 7.12 2.92
N PRO A 26 -10.94 8.31 3.10
CA PRO A 26 -11.55 8.70 4.38
C PRO A 26 -12.66 7.75 4.87
N GLU A 27 -13.23 6.90 4.02
CA GLU A 27 -14.22 5.88 4.41
C GLU A 27 -13.60 4.74 5.24
N VAL A 28 -12.31 4.45 5.04
CA VAL A 28 -11.63 3.24 5.58
C VAL A 28 -10.35 3.55 6.36
N TRP A 29 -9.78 4.74 6.23
CA TRP A 29 -8.61 5.20 6.98
C TRP A 29 -8.98 6.30 7.97
N ALA A 30 -8.39 6.26 9.15
CA ALA A 30 -8.47 7.36 10.11
C ALA A 30 -7.70 8.57 9.57
N GLU A 31 -8.20 9.79 9.84
CA GLU A 31 -7.54 11.02 9.39
C GLU A 31 -6.12 11.15 10.00
N ASP A 32 -6.00 10.75 11.26
CA ASP A 32 -4.78 10.71 12.07
C ASP A 32 -4.05 9.36 12.01
N VAL A 33 -4.22 8.58 10.93
CA VAL A 33 -3.54 7.28 10.79
C VAL A 33 -2.03 7.40 11.03
N VAL A 34 -1.50 6.48 11.83
CA VAL A 34 -0.06 6.34 12.04
C VAL A 34 0.47 5.27 11.10
N ASP A 35 1.29 5.72 10.16
CA ASP A 35 2.14 4.85 9.37
C ASP A 35 3.46 4.63 10.14
N HIS A 36 3.71 3.38 10.58
CA HIS A 36 4.92 3.01 11.33
C HIS A 36 6.14 2.71 10.47
N ASP A 37 5.96 2.56 9.15
CA ASP A 37 7.05 2.35 8.20
C ASP A 37 6.72 3.18 6.94
N PRO A 38 6.75 4.52 7.03
CA PRO A 38 6.36 5.42 5.95
C PRO A 38 7.45 5.48 4.88
N ALA A 39 7.08 5.75 3.63
CA ALA A 39 8.07 5.99 2.58
C ALA A 39 8.89 7.26 2.88
N PRO A 40 10.10 7.41 2.31
CA PRO A 40 10.85 8.67 2.39
C PRO A 40 10.00 9.86 1.98
N ASP A 41 10.05 10.94 2.78
CA ASP A 41 9.30 12.20 2.59
C ASP A 41 7.76 12.09 2.65
N GLN A 42 7.21 10.91 2.97
CA GLN A 42 5.77 10.71 3.13
C GLN A 42 5.23 11.60 4.27
N GLN A 43 4.16 12.33 3.98
CA GLN A 43 3.49 13.16 4.97
C GLN A 43 2.78 12.29 6.03
N PRO A 44 2.61 12.78 7.27
CA PRO A 44 1.86 12.04 8.28
C PRO A 44 0.36 11.97 7.94
N GLY A 45 -0.34 11.00 8.53
CA GLY A 45 -1.79 10.87 8.45
C GLY A 45 -2.30 10.45 7.08
N LEU A 46 -3.60 10.61 6.89
CA LEU A 46 -4.30 10.15 5.69
C LEU A 46 -3.78 10.80 4.39
N ALA A 47 -3.35 12.06 4.46
CA ALA A 47 -2.80 12.77 3.32
C ALA A 47 -1.58 12.03 2.73
N GLY A 48 -0.66 11.57 3.56
CA GLY A 48 0.51 10.81 3.09
C GLY A 48 0.15 9.46 2.47
N ILE A 49 -0.88 8.78 2.99
CA ILE A 49 -1.38 7.54 2.39
C ILE A 49 -1.98 7.79 0.99
N VAL A 50 -2.73 8.88 0.83
CA VAL A 50 -3.29 9.27 -0.49
C VAL A 50 -2.17 9.62 -1.47
N ASP A 51 -1.20 10.41 -1.04
CA ASP A 51 -0.07 10.84 -1.88
C ASP A 51 0.74 9.62 -2.35
N PHE A 52 1.07 8.71 -1.42
CA PHE A 52 1.77 7.47 -1.72
C PHE A 52 1.06 6.64 -2.80
N TRP A 53 -0.22 6.35 -2.63
CA TRP A 53 -0.98 5.53 -3.59
C TRP A 53 -1.17 6.24 -4.93
N THR A 54 -1.29 7.57 -4.93
CA THR A 54 -1.40 8.38 -6.14
C THR A 54 -0.10 8.33 -6.95
N GLU A 55 1.06 8.53 -6.31
CA GLU A 55 2.36 8.41 -6.97
C GLU A 55 2.59 6.98 -7.47
N PHE A 56 2.33 5.99 -6.62
CA PHE A 56 2.59 4.59 -6.96
C PHE A 56 1.75 4.12 -8.15
N THR A 57 0.47 4.51 -8.22
CA THR A 57 -0.38 4.16 -9.38
C THR A 57 -0.15 5.04 -10.60
N THR A 58 0.54 6.18 -10.46
CA THR A 58 1.08 6.93 -11.60
C THR A 58 2.26 6.19 -12.22
N ALA A 59 3.16 5.63 -11.39
CA ALA A 59 4.30 4.82 -11.84
C ALA A 59 3.87 3.49 -12.48
N PHE A 60 2.83 2.86 -11.92
CA PHE A 60 2.32 1.54 -12.29
C PHE A 60 0.80 1.59 -12.52
N PRO A 61 0.31 2.13 -13.65
CA PRO A 61 -1.12 2.33 -13.90
C PRO A 61 -1.93 1.03 -13.96
N ASP A 62 -1.30 -0.04 -14.46
CA ASP A 62 -1.86 -1.39 -14.56
C ASP A 62 -1.69 -2.23 -13.28
N LEU A 63 -1.31 -1.60 -12.17
CA LEU A 63 -1.02 -2.30 -10.93
C LEU A 63 -2.21 -3.11 -10.41
N THR A 64 -1.98 -4.38 -10.11
CA THR A 64 -2.92 -5.24 -9.38
C THR A 64 -2.38 -5.57 -8.00
N LEU A 65 -3.28 -5.69 -7.03
CA LEU A 65 -2.98 -6.14 -5.68
C LEU A 65 -3.90 -7.30 -5.35
N GLU A 66 -3.31 -8.48 -5.20
CA GLU A 66 -4.02 -9.69 -4.87
C GLU A 66 -3.72 -10.06 -3.42
N PRO A 67 -4.69 -9.97 -2.49
CA PRO A 67 -4.50 -10.47 -1.14
C PRO A 67 -4.41 -12.00 -1.16
N ASP A 68 -3.41 -12.54 -0.47
CA ASP A 68 -3.34 -13.95 -0.04
C ASP A 68 -4.27 -14.14 1.21
N PRO A 69 -4.16 -15.19 2.07
CA PRO A 69 -5.13 -15.31 3.17
C PRO A 69 -4.93 -14.19 4.19
N LEU A 70 -6.04 -13.56 4.57
CA LEU A 70 -6.11 -12.59 5.66
C LEU A 70 -6.08 -13.30 7.01
N VAL A 71 -5.38 -12.73 7.98
CA VAL A 71 -5.50 -13.11 9.39
C VAL A 71 -6.28 -12.01 10.11
N VAL A 72 -7.44 -12.36 10.65
CA VAL A 72 -8.36 -11.41 11.29
C VAL A 72 -8.41 -11.69 12.79
N THR A 73 -8.31 -10.61 13.56
CA THR A 73 -8.56 -10.58 15.01
C THR A 73 -9.55 -9.45 15.31
N ASP A 74 -9.88 -9.25 16.59
CA ASP A 74 -10.80 -8.17 16.99
C ASP A 74 -10.26 -6.77 16.64
N ASP A 75 -8.94 -6.56 16.77
CA ASP A 75 -8.31 -5.24 16.60
C ASP A 75 -7.43 -5.12 15.36
N TYR A 76 -6.91 -6.25 14.84
CA TYR A 76 -5.95 -6.28 13.73
C TYR A 76 -6.42 -7.13 12.57
N ILE A 77 -6.11 -6.68 11.36
CA ILE A 77 -6.15 -7.50 10.14
C ILE A 77 -4.77 -7.48 9.51
N THR A 78 -4.22 -8.67 9.25
CA THR A 78 -2.97 -8.84 8.51
C THR A 78 -3.28 -9.35 7.11
N ALA A 79 -2.78 -8.64 6.10
CA ALA A 79 -2.83 -9.04 4.71
C ALA A 79 -1.42 -9.34 4.21
N VAL A 80 -1.18 -10.57 3.76
CA VAL A 80 -0.07 -10.84 2.84
C VAL A 80 -0.64 -10.66 1.44
N PHE A 81 0.08 -10.01 0.54
CA PHE A 81 -0.43 -9.73 -0.80
C PHE A 81 0.68 -9.85 -1.84
N THR A 82 0.28 -10.05 -3.09
CA THR A 82 1.15 -9.96 -4.26
C THR A 82 0.78 -8.72 -5.06
N ILE A 83 1.78 -7.91 -5.39
CA ILE A 83 1.67 -6.74 -6.27
C ILE A 83 2.27 -7.08 -7.62
N ARG A 84 1.57 -6.72 -8.70
CA ARG A 84 2.07 -6.79 -10.08
C ARG A 84 1.84 -5.47 -10.78
N GLY A 85 2.65 -5.17 -11.79
CA GLY A 85 2.43 -4.01 -12.65
C GLY A 85 3.56 -3.80 -13.65
N THR A 86 3.43 -2.75 -14.47
CA THR A 86 4.40 -2.33 -15.48
C THR A 86 4.88 -0.91 -15.20
N HIS A 87 6.20 -0.71 -15.11
CA HIS A 87 6.79 0.60 -14.88
C HIS A 87 6.68 1.49 -16.13
N THR A 88 5.63 2.31 -16.18
CA THR A 88 5.29 3.16 -17.34
C THR A 88 5.20 4.65 -17.00
N GLY A 89 5.15 5.01 -15.71
CA GLY A 89 5.31 6.38 -15.21
C GLY A 89 6.66 6.61 -14.52
N PRO A 90 6.93 7.84 -14.06
CA PRO A 90 8.08 8.12 -13.21
C PRO A 90 7.92 7.47 -11.84
N PHE A 91 9.00 6.92 -11.27
CA PHE A 91 9.00 6.27 -9.97
C PHE A 91 10.26 6.62 -9.18
N GLN A 92 10.13 7.27 -8.02
CA GLN A 92 11.24 7.61 -7.12
C GLN A 92 12.46 8.26 -7.82
N GLY A 93 12.21 9.16 -8.77
CA GLY A 93 13.26 9.84 -9.54
C GLY A 93 13.77 9.09 -10.77
N HIS A 94 13.27 7.88 -11.03
CA HIS A 94 13.62 7.08 -12.21
C HIS A 94 12.60 7.23 -13.33
N ALA A 95 13.10 7.22 -14.57
CA ALA A 95 12.28 7.17 -15.77
C ALA A 95 11.65 5.78 -15.96
N PRO A 96 10.49 5.67 -16.63
CA PRO A 96 9.83 4.40 -16.87
C PRO A 96 10.73 3.43 -17.64
N THR A 97 10.85 2.20 -17.14
CA THR A 97 11.71 1.17 -17.73
C THR A 97 10.97 0.25 -18.69
N GLY A 98 9.63 0.31 -18.72
CA GLY A 98 8.78 -0.57 -19.52
C GLY A 98 8.78 -2.04 -19.05
N ARG A 99 9.36 -2.32 -17.88
CA ARG A 99 9.48 -3.66 -17.31
C ARG A 99 8.29 -3.97 -16.41
N THR A 100 7.88 -5.23 -16.43
CA THR A 100 6.91 -5.79 -15.50
C THR A 100 7.59 -6.24 -14.21
N PHE A 101 6.85 -6.23 -13.10
CA PHE A 101 7.29 -6.81 -11.84
C PHE A 101 6.20 -7.65 -11.19
N GLU A 102 6.61 -8.57 -10.33
CA GLU A 102 5.77 -9.30 -9.38
C GLU A 102 6.53 -9.41 -8.05
N VAL A 103 5.98 -8.84 -6.97
CA VAL A 103 6.59 -8.85 -5.63
C VAL A 103 5.56 -9.10 -4.55
N ARG A 104 5.98 -9.68 -3.42
CA ARG A 104 5.11 -9.87 -2.26
C ARG A 104 5.30 -8.75 -1.25
N GLY A 105 4.24 -8.48 -0.50
CA GLY A 105 4.26 -7.61 0.66
C GLY A 105 3.36 -8.12 1.77
N ILE A 106 3.46 -7.46 2.92
CA ILE A 106 2.63 -7.68 4.09
C ILE A 106 2.22 -6.32 4.65
N GLN A 107 0.96 -6.23 5.07
CA GLN A 107 0.43 -5.12 5.84
C GLN A 107 -0.27 -5.65 7.09
N VAL A 108 0.04 -5.08 8.23
CA VAL A 108 -0.72 -5.25 9.48
C VAL A 108 -1.48 -3.95 9.72
N SER A 109 -2.80 -4.02 9.81
CA SER A 109 -3.68 -2.88 10.04
C SER A 109 -4.32 -3.00 11.41
N LYS A 110 -4.17 -1.98 12.26
CA LYS A 110 -4.96 -1.85 13.50
C LYS A 110 -6.14 -0.93 13.27
N PHE A 111 -7.31 -1.32 13.74
CA PHE A 111 -8.54 -0.58 13.51
C PHE A 111 -8.98 0.22 14.74
N ARG A 112 -9.61 1.37 14.49
CA ARG A 112 -10.35 2.19 15.46
C ARG A 112 -11.60 2.70 14.76
N ASP A 113 -12.77 2.44 15.35
CA ASP A 113 -14.06 2.87 14.81
C ASP A 113 -14.32 2.42 13.36
N GLY A 114 -13.91 1.20 13.01
CA GLY A 114 -14.07 0.63 11.66
C GLY A 114 -13.16 1.27 10.61
N LYS A 115 -12.09 1.94 11.03
CA LYS A 115 -11.09 2.54 10.15
C LYS A 115 -9.68 2.11 10.55
N ILE A 116 -8.78 2.02 9.58
CA ILE A 116 -7.36 1.74 9.82
C ILE A 116 -6.75 2.98 10.50
N ALA A 117 -6.33 2.81 11.75
CA ALA A 117 -5.76 3.86 12.59
C ALA A 117 -4.23 3.73 12.72
N GLU A 118 -3.70 2.52 12.56
CA GLU A 118 -2.26 2.29 12.50
C GLU A 118 -1.96 1.22 11.46
N ARG A 119 -0.81 1.33 10.79
CA ARG A 119 -0.32 0.30 9.86
C ARG A 119 1.16 0.01 10.02
N TRP A 120 1.53 -1.24 9.82
CA TRP A 120 2.91 -1.71 9.63
C TRP A 120 3.01 -2.41 8.28
N GLY A 121 4.12 -2.26 7.58
CA GLY A 121 4.24 -2.67 6.19
C GLY A 121 5.65 -3.08 5.81
N ALA A 122 5.74 -4.10 4.97
CA ALA A 122 6.98 -4.43 4.26
C ALA A 122 6.66 -4.98 2.88
N THR A 123 7.44 -4.60 1.88
CA THR A 123 7.36 -5.11 0.51
C THR A 123 8.76 -5.56 0.07
N ASP A 124 8.85 -6.52 -0.85
CA ASP A 124 10.13 -6.93 -1.44
C ASP A 124 10.71 -5.85 -2.37
N GLU A 125 11.21 -4.78 -1.76
CA GLU A 125 11.83 -3.62 -2.42
C GLU A 125 13.03 -4.02 -3.27
N LYS A 126 13.84 -4.95 -2.76
CA LYS A 126 15.01 -5.46 -3.48
C LYS A 126 14.57 -6.21 -4.74
N GLY A 127 13.60 -7.11 -4.63
CA GLY A 127 13.04 -7.83 -5.77
C GLY A 127 12.39 -6.89 -6.79
N LEU A 128 11.74 -5.81 -6.32
CA LEU A 128 11.19 -4.78 -7.21
C LEU A 128 12.30 -4.06 -7.98
N ALA A 129 13.31 -3.56 -7.29
CA ALA A 129 14.45 -2.87 -7.91
C ALA A 129 15.14 -3.74 -8.97
N GLU A 130 15.43 -5.00 -8.63
CA GLU A 130 16.06 -5.96 -9.56
C GLU A 130 15.20 -6.20 -10.81
N GLN A 131 13.89 -6.41 -10.65
CA GLN A 131 12.98 -6.64 -11.78
C GLN A 131 12.82 -5.41 -12.67
N LEU A 132 12.89 -4.21 -12.10
CA LEU A 132 12.85 -2.94 -12.83
C LEU A 132 14.21 -2.53 -13.40
N ALA A 133 15.28 -3.28 -13.12
CA ALA A 133 16.67 -2.96 -13.46
C ALA A 133 17.16 -1.62 -12.85
N LEU A 134 16.74 -1.33 -11.63
CA LEU A 134 17.20 -0.23 -10.79
C LEU A 134 18.25 -0.74 -9.79
N GLY A 135 19.00 0.18 -9.16
CA GLY A 135 19.92 -0.18 -8.09
C GLY A 135 19.16 -0.73 -6.87
N SER A 136 19.73 -1.72 -6.17
CA SER A 136 19.08 -2.37 -5.03
C SER A 136 18.81 -1.45 -3.82
N GLY A 137 19.34 -0.22 -3.84
CA GLY A 137 19.08 0.83 -2.85
C GLY A 137 18.41 2.05 -3.47
N ASP A 138 17.75 1.90 -4.62
CA ASP A 138 17.04 2.97 -5.32
C ASP A 138 15.52 2.94 -5.04
N VAL A 139 15.01 1.84 -4.47
CA VAL A 139 13.58 1.64 -4.16
C VAL A 139 13.40 1.58 -2.66
N HIS A 140 12.57 2.46 -2.12
CA HIS A 140 12.28 2.56 -0.69
C HIS A 140 10.79 2.82 -0.44
N PHE A 141 10.09 1.85 0.15
CA PHE A 141 8.72 2.03 0.66
C PHE A 141 8.68 2.26 2.16
N VAL A 142 9.81 2.10 2.85
CA VAL A 142 9.97 2.40 4.27
C VAL A 142 11.20 3.27 4.50
N SER A 143 11.11 4.22 5.42
CA SER A 143 12.24 5.02 5.88
C SER A 143 13.15 4.16 6.77
N ALA A 144 14.45 4.14 6.46
CA ALA A 144 15.48 3.47 7.24
C ALA A 144 15.80 4.16 8.57
#